data_AF-A0A850RJC9-F1
#
_entry.id   AF-A0A850RJC9-F1
#
_cell.length_a   1.000
_cell.length_b   1.000
_cell.length_c   1.000
_cell.angle_alpha   90.00
_cell.angle_beta   90.00
_cell.angle_gamma   90.00
#
_symmetry.space_group_name_H-M   'P 1'
#
loop_
_entity.id
_entity.type
_entity.pdbx_description
1 polymer ?
#
loop_
_entity_poly.entity_id
_entity_poly.type
_entity_poly.pdbx_seq_one_letter_code
_entity_poly.pdbx_strand_id
1 'polypeptide(L)'
;RLRWKRESKGQYAAFGRPPGFKLHDGEKTYAMVSPLGGDSRRPLTGWYWVAGWDSDVPYKNTCDHPVETPECAKEQAEAYVRQHLHSGKQ
;
A
#
# COMPACT_ATOMS: atom_id res chain seq x y z
N ARG A 1 0.72 -11.19 13.37
CA ARG A 1 -0.67 -10.85 12.92
C ARG A 1 -0.59 -9.58 12.10
N LEU A 2 -1.10 -9.58 10.86
CA LEU A 2 -1.05 -8.40 10.00
C LEU A 2 -1.94 -7.27 10.55
N ARG A 3 -1.44 -6.03 10.47
CA ARG A 3 -2.11 -4.81 10.93
C ARG A 3 -1.81 -3.66 9.97
N TRP A 4 -2.84 -2.84 9.73
CA TRP A 4 -2.70 -1.61 8.98
C TRP A 4 -2.36 -0.45 9.91
N LYS A 5 -1.30 0.29 9.59
CA LYS A 5 -0.92 1.54 10.26
C LYS A 5 -0.97 2.69 9.27
N ARG A 6 -1.67 3.75 9.62
CA ARG A 6 -1.70 5.00 8.84
C ARG A 6 -0.34 5.70 8.95
N GLU A 7 0.18 6.19 7.83
CA GLU A 7 1.41 6.98 7.82
C GLU A 7 1.22 8.36 8.46
N SER A 8 2.30 8.92 8.99
CA SER A 8 2.27 10.26 9.56
C SER A 8 2.00 11.30 8.47
N LYS A 9 1.22 12.32 8.82
CA LYS A 9 0.79 13.36 7.87
C LYS A 9 1.93 14.21 7.32
N GLY A 10 3.14 14.18 7.89
CA GLY A 10 4.21 15.15 7.59
C GLY A 10 4.57 15.26 6.10
N GLN A 11 4.70 14.13 5.39
CA GLN A 11 5.04 14.14 3.96
C GLN A 11 3.82 14.38 3.06
N TYR A 12 2.63 13.91 3.47
CA TYR A 12 1.41 14.00 2.65
C TYR A 12 0.68 15.35 2.80
N ALA A 13 0.71 15.94 3.99
CA ALA A 13 0.07 17.21 4.30
C ALA A 13 0.70 18.39 3.55
N ALA A 14 2.02 18.36 3.33
CA ALA A 14 2.71 19.38 2.53
C ALA A 14 2.17 19.49 1.09
N PHE A 15 1.59 18.40 0.57
CA PHE A 15 1.00 18.34 -0.77
C PHE A 15 -0.54 18.28 -0.75
N GLY A 16 -1.18 18.50 0.41
CA GLY A 16 -2.63 18.38 0.54
C GLY A 16 -3.17 16.97 0.25
N ARG A 17 -2.33 15.94 0.33
CA ARG A 17 -2.69 14.55 -0.02
C ARG A 17 -3.16 13.77 1.20
N PRO A 18 -4.09 12.81 1.03
CA PRO A 18 -4.42 11.89 2.09
C PRO A 18 -3.20 11.03 2.46
N PRO A 19 -3.02 10.66 3.74
CA PRO A 19 -1.90 9.82 4.16
C PRO A 19 -2.03 8.40 3.61
N GLY A 20 -0.89 7.78 3.31
CA GLY A 20 -0.81 6.36 2.98
C GLY A 20 -1.02 5.44 4.19
N PHE A 21 -0.97 4.14 3.95
CA PHE A 21 -1.09 3.08 4.94
C PHE A 21 -0.01 2.02 4.74
N LYS A 22 0.50 1.44 5.82
CA LYS A 22 1.44 0.30 5.81
C LYS A 22 0.81 -0.92 6.42
N LEU A 23 0.98 -2.07 5.77
CA LEU A 23 0.68 -3.38 6.28
C LEU A 23 1.93 -3.97 6.92
N HIS A 24 1.87 -4.25 8.21
CA HIS A 24 3.00 -4.78 8.97
C HIS A 24 2.52 -5.80 10.01
N ASP A 25 3.43 -6.65 10.52
CA ASP A 25 3.11 -7.58 11.61
C ASP A 25 3.60 -7.13 12.99
N GLY A 26 4.39 -6.05 13.04
CA GLY A 26 5.04 -5.55 14.24
C GLY A 26 6.56 -5.46 14.09
N GLU A 27 7.13 -6.29 13.20
CA GLU A 27 8.56 -6.36 12.93
C GLU A 27 8.86 -5.94 11.48
N LYS A 28 8.13 -6.50 10.51
CA LYS A 28 8.34 -6.26 9.07
C LYS A 28 7.17 -5.52 8.44
N THR A 29 7.47 -4.72 7.42
CA THR A 29 6.45 -4.12 6.54
C THR A 29 6.34 -4.93 5.26
N TYR A 30 5.14 -5.42 4.96
CA TYR A 30 4.89 -6.29 3.80
C TYR A 30 4.34 -5.53 2.61
N ALA A 31 3.52 -4.51 2.87
CA ALA A 31 2.93 -3.68 1.82
C ALA A 31 2.66 -2.24 2.28
N MET A 32 2.53 -1.35 1.30
CA MET A 32 2.12 0.03 1.45
C MET A 32 0.95 0.32 0.49
N VAL A 33 0.04 1.18 0.90
CA VAL A 33 -1.07 1.73 0.11
C VAL A 33 -0.93 3.24 0.10
N SER A 34 -0.89 3.84 -1.09
CA SER A 34 -0.69 5.28 -1.23
C SER A 34 -1.61 5.86 -2.31
N PRO A 35 -2.02 7.13 -2.18
CA PRO A 35 -2.79 7.77 -3.23
C PRO A 35 -1.93 7.94 -4.49
N LEU A 36 -2.50 7.61 -5.65
CA LEU A 36 -1.90 7.88 -6.95
C LEU A 36 -1.92 9.39 -7.15
N GLY A 37 -0.86 10.05 -6.70
CA GLY A 37 -0.78 11.50 -6.70
C GLY A 37 -0.82 12.10 -8.11
N GLY A 38 -1.32 13.34 -8.22
CA GLY A 38 -1.21 14.16 -9.44
C GLY A 38 -0.77 15.58 -9.13
N ASP A 39 -0.47 16.33 -10.19
CA ASP A 39 -0.37 17.79 -10.08
C ASP A 39 -1.76 18.41 -10.28
N SER A 40 -1.96 19.63 -9.79
CA SER A 40 -3.14 20.46 -10.02
C SER A 40 -3.63 20.50 -11.48
N ARG A 41 -2.70 20.37 -12.46
CA ARG A 41 -3.01 20.42 -13.91
C ARG A 41 -3.45 19.09 -14.51
N ARG A 42 -3.10 17.96 -13.86
CA ARG A 42 -3.48 16.60 -14.28
C ARG A 42 -3.67 15.76 -13.03
N PRO A 43 -4.86 15.82 -12.40
CA PRO A 43 -5.14 15.00 -11.24
C PRO A 43 -5.13 13.53 -11.68
N LEU A 44 -4.09 12.81 -11.30
CA LEU A 44 -4.19 11.37 -11.18
C LEU A 44 -4.98 11.10 -9.90
N THR A 45 -5.95 10.22 -10.02
CA THR A 45 -6.87 9.87 -8.93
C THR A 45 -6.79 8.39 -8.66
N GLY A 46 -7.09 8.00 -7.44
CA GLY A 46 -7.10 6.61 -7.00
C GLY A 46 -5.98 6.28 -6.04
N TRP A 47 -5.85 4.99 -5.75
CA TRP A 47 -4.99 4.41 -4.75
C TRP A 47 -4.28 3.22 -5.35
N TYR A 48 -2.99 3.11 -5.10
CA TYR A 48 -2.20 1.97 -5.49
C TYR A 48 -1.58 1.34 -4.26
N TRP A 49 -1.06 0.14 -4.44
CA TRP A 49 -0.33 -0.57 -3.41
C TRP A 49 0.96 -1.16 -3.95
N VAL A 50 1.92 -1.29 -3.04
CA VAL A 50 3.21 -1.89 -3.34
C VAL A 50 3.53 -2.89 -2.24
N ALA A 51 3.91 -4.11 -2.61
CA ALA A 51 4.34 -5.17 -1.70
C ALA A 51 5.79 -5.57 -1.98
N GLY A 52 6.44 -6.20 -1.00
CA GLY A 52 7.70 -6.90 -1.23
C GLY A 52 8.96 -6.03 -1.30
N TRP A 53 8.96 -4.82 -0.73
CA TRP A 53 10.16 -3.97 -0.68
C TRP A 53 11.26 -4.53 0.23
N ASP A 54 10.88 -5.10 1.37
CA ASP A 54 11.79 -5.58 2.42
C ASP A 54 11.17 -6.78 3.15
N SER A 55 10.52 -7.66 2.40
CA SER A 55 9.79 -8.79 2.98
C SER A 55 9.89 -10.03 2.11
N ASP A 56 9.56 -11.18 2.71
CA ASP A 56 9.53 -12.49 2.05
C ASP A 56 8.40 -12.65 1.01
N VAL A 57 7.63 -11.58 0.76
CA VAL A 57 6.58 -11.50 -0.27
C VAL A 57 7.18 -10.98 -1.57
N PRO A 58 6.86 -11.57 -2.74
CA PRO A 58 7.38 -11.09 -4.01
C PRO A 58 6.97 -9.65 -4.31
N TYR A 59 7.88 -8.89 -4.90
CA TYR A 59 7.64 -7.50 -5.27
C TYR A 59 6.44 -7.37 -6.22
N LYS A 60 5.50 -6.49 -5.89
CA LYS A 60 4.38 -6.13 -6.76
C LYS A 60 4.01 -4.68 -6.56
N ASN A 61 3.87 -3.93 -7.65
CA ASN A 61 3.46 -2.54 -7.67
C ASN A 61 2.24 -2.39 -8.59
N THR A 62 1.18 -1.75 -8.10
CA THR A 62 -0.06 -1.52 -8.85
C THR A 62 -0.26 -0.06 -9.25
N CYS A 63 0.79 0.76 -9.26
CA CYS A 63 0.69 2.17 -9.64
C CYS A 63 0.11 2.39 -11.05
N ASP A 64 0.33 1.46 -11.98
CA ASP A 64 -0.23 1.51 -13.35
C ASP A 64 -1.72 1.15 -13.41
N HIS A 65 -2.25 0.51 -12.36
CA HIS A 65 -3.64 0.08 -12.25
C HIS A 65 -4.22 0.51 -10.89
N PRO A 66 -4.36 1.83 -10.65
CA PRO A 66 -4.92 2.32 -9.39
C PRO A 66 -6.39 1.91 -9.25
N VAL A 67 -6.82 1.74 -8.01
CA VAL A 67 -8.23 1.54 -7.65
C VAL A 67 -8.82 2.81 -7.05
N GLU A 68 -10.14 2.91 -7.05
CA GLU A 68 -10.82 4.14 -6.64
C GLU A 68 -10.64 4.46 -5.15
N THR A 69 -10.61 3.44 -4.28
CA THR A 69 -10.65 3.62 -2.82
C THR A 69 -9.44 3.02 -2.09
N PRO A 70 -9.04 3.61 -0.94
CA PRO A 70 -7.96 3.05 -0.13
C PRO A 70 -8.34 1.67 0.42
N GLU A 71 -9.61 1.45 0.75
CA GLU A 71 -10.14 0.17 1.25
C GLU A 71 -9.90 -0.95 0.24
N CYS A 72 -10.25 -0.72 -1.03
CA CYS A 72 -10.04 -1.72 -2.09
C CYS A 72 -8.54 -2.02 -2.26
N ALA A 73 -7.68 -0.99 -2.24
CA ALA A 73 -6.23 -1.18 -2.33
C ALA A 73 -5.68 -1.99 -1.13
N LYS A 74 -6.18 -1.74 0.08
CA LYS A 74 -5.82 -2.49 1.29
C LYS A 74 -6.28 -3.95 1.21
N GLU A 75 -7.50 -4.21 0.78
CA GLU A 75 -8.01 -5.58 0.63
C GLU A 75 -7.18 -6.38 -0.38
N GLN A 76 -6.86 -5.80 -1.54
CA GLN A 76 -6.02 -6.44 -2.55
C GLN A 76 -4.59 -6.70 -2.05
N ALA A 77 -3.97 -5.71 -1.43
CA ALA A 77 -2.62 -5.83 -0.88
C ALA A 77 -2.56 -6.89 0.24
N GLU A 78 -3.55 -6.89 1.13
CA GLU A 78 -3.62 -7.86 2.22
C GLU A 78 -3.85 -9.28 1.69
N ALA A 79 -4.74 -9.47 0.71
CA ALA A 79 -4.96 -10.75 0.06
C ALA A 79 -3.68 -11.28 -0.59
N TYR A 80 -2.95 -10.42 -1.32
CA TYR A 80 -1.68 -10.77 -1.96
C TYR A 80 -0.61 -11.17 -0.94
N VAL A 81 -0.43 -10.37 0.12
CA VAL A 81 0.52 -10.66 1.20
C VAL A 81 0.15 -11.98 1.90
N ARG A 82 -1.12 -12.17 2.26
CA ARG A 82 -1.59 -13.41 2.90
C ARG A 82 -1.35 -14.63 2.02
N GLN A 83 -1.59 -14.55 0.72
CA GLN A 83 -1.36 -15.66 -0.21
C GLN A 83 0.10 -16.13 -0.15
N HIS A 84 1.05 -15.19 -0.15
CA HIS A 84 2.48 -15.52 -0.20
C HIS A 84 3.05 -15.89 1.17
N LEU A 85 2.56 -15.30 2.27
CA LEU A 85 2.97 -15.68 3.62
C LEU A 85 2.50 -17.08 4.02
N HIS A 86 1.36 -17.54 3.53
CA HIS A 86 0.94 -18.94 3.75
C HIS A 86 1.67 -19.93 2.84
N SER A 87 2.11 -19.48 1.67
CA SER A 87 2.85 -20.33 0.71
C SER A 87 4.32 -20.54 1.09
N GLY A 88 4.85 -19.79 2.06
CA GLY A 88 6.24 -19.92 2.57
C GLY A 88 6.46 -21.01 3.62
N LYS A 89 5.46 -21.88 3.88
CA LYS A 89 5.61 -23.10 4.67
C LYS A 89 5.52 -24.32 3.75
N GLN A 90 6.61 -24.69 3.10
CA GLN A 90 6.85 -26.05 2.62
C GLN A 90 8.28 -26.45 2.97
#